data_AF-A0A564YNY6-F1
#
_entry.id   AF-A0A564YNY6-F1
#
_cell.length_a   1.000
_cell.length_b   1.000
_cell.length_c   1.000
_cell.angle_alpha   90.00
_cell.angle_beta   90.00
_cell.angle_gamma   90.00
#
_symmetry.space_group_name_H-M   'P 1'
#
loop_
_entity.id
_entity.type
_entity.pdbx_description
1 polymer ?
#
loop_
_entity_poly.entity_id
_entity_poly.type
_entity_poly.pdbx_seq_one_letter_code
_entity_poly.pdbx_strand_id
1 'polypeptide(L)'
;MSSFSPKRNFSKVLTPADAAKRPVPPQGQCPTGVFLGGACNPTTWRKDVAIPFLEEKGIPYFNPQVDEWRPELIAKEAVAKEQASCLLYVFQPHLTRALASLVEVAYLAAQVSRQIHPYRVHRMTTRRRSCPRLLIIVRPSPLSSTAHTGRKSDTIA
;
A
#
# COMPACT_ATOMS: atom_id res chain seq x y z
N MET A 1 -5.75 -4.63 -44.62
CA MET A 1 -6.81 -4.85 -43.62
C MET A 1 -6.50 -6.12 -42.86
N SER A 2 -6.33 -6.02 -41.53
CA SER A 2 -6.63 -7.00 -40.45
C SER A 2 -6.30 -8.51 -40.69
N SER A 3 -5.67 -9.26 -39.79
CA SER A 3 -5.80 -9.28 -38.33
C SER A 3 -4.74 -10.22 -37.73
N PHE A 4 -4.25 -9.85 -36.55
CA PHE A 4 -3.29 -10.58 -35.73
C PHE A 4 -4.05 -11.27 -34.57
N SER A 5 -3.75 -12.53 -34.27
CA SER A 5 -3.93 -13.11 -32.92
C SER A 5 -3.23 -14.47 -32.77
N PRO A 6 -2.27 -14.62 -31.85
CA PRO A 6 -1.89 -15.91 -31.31
C PRO A 6 -2.60 -16.17 -29.98
N LYS A 7 -3.28 -17.32 -29.88
CA LYS A 7 -3.93 -17.81 -28.66
C LYS A 7 -2.86 -18.09 -27.59
N ARG A 8 -2.97 -17.44 -26.42
CA ARG A 8 -2.18 -17.77 -25.23
C ARG A 8 -2.79 -19.01 -24.56
N ASN A 9 -2.02 -20.10 -24.49
CA ASN A 9 -2.39 -21.31 -23.76
C ASN A 9 -2.28 -21.05 -22.24
N PHE A 10 -3.43 -21.00 -21.57
CA PHE A 10 -3.54 -21.00 -20.11
C PHE A 10 -3.66 -22.44 -19.60
N SER A 11 -2.53 -23.13 -19.45
CA SER A 11 -2.50 -24.41 -18.75
C SER A 11 -1.11 -24.75 -18.22
N LYS A 12 -0.66 -23.99 -17.21
CA LYS A 12 0.26 -24.51 -16.19
C LYS A 12 -0.21 -23.99 -14.84
N VAL A 13 -0.87 -24.87 -14.09
CA VAL A 13 -1.14 -24.67 -12.66
C VAL A 13 0.22 -24.64 -11.97
N LEU A 14 0.63 -23.48 -11.47
CA LEU A 14 1.87 -23.32 -10.72
C LEU A 14 1.70 -23.97 -9.35
N THR A 15 2.63 -24.83 -8.97
CA THR A 15 2.63 -25.47 -7.64
C THR A 15 3.20 -24.51 -6.58
N PRO A 16 2.82 -24.63 -5.30
CA PRO A 16 3.30 -23.74 -4.24
C PRO A 16 4.82 -23.75 -4.03
N ALA A 17 5.51 -24.83 -4.46
CA ALA A 17 6.96 -24.98 -4.31
C ALA A 17 7.77 -24.11 -5.28
N ASP A 18 7.18 -23.71 -6.41
CA ASP A 18 7.87 -22.90 -7.43
C ASP A 18 7.84 -21.39 -7.11
N ALA A 19 7.00 -20.96 -6.17
CA ALA A 19 6.90 -19.56 -5.74
C ALA A 19 8.09 -19.15 -4.84
N ALA A 20 8.67 -20.10 -4.09
CA ALA A 20 9.70 -19.83 -3.08
C ALA A 20 11.12 -19.59 -3.62
N LYS A 21 11.32 -19.54 -4.95
CA LYS A 21 12.65 -19.46 -5.59
C LYS A 21 12.88 -18.23 -6.47
N ARG A 22 11.94 -17.29 -6.56
CA ARG A 22 12.20 -16.08 -7.36
C ARG A 22 13.10 -15.14 -6.58
N PRO A 23 14.27 -14.76 -7.10
CA PRO A 23 15.10 -13.76 -6.45
C PRO A 23 14.28 -12.46 -6.33
N VAL A 24 14.18 -11.95 -5.11
CA VAL A 24 13.61 -10.62 -4.85
C VAL A 24 14.45 -9.62 -5.64
N PRO A 25 13.87 -8.86 -6.59
CA PRO A 25 14.64 -7.89 -7.34
C PRO A 25 15.26 -6.88 -6.37
N PRO A 26 16.51 -6.45 -6.61
CA PRO A 26 17.19 -5.49 -5.73
C PRO A 26 16.30 -4.25 -5.53
N GLN A 27 16.11 -3.88 -4.27
CA GLN A 27 15.37 -2.70 -3.84
C GLN A 27 15.95 -1.46 -4.53
N GLY A 28 15.36 -1.02 -5.63
CA GLY A 28 15.91 0.10 -6.39
C GLY A 28 15.43 0.31 -7.82
N GLN A 29 14.88 -0.68 -8.53
CA GLN A 29 14.41 -0.45 -9.92
C GLN A 29 13.24 -1.36 -10.32
N CYS A 30 12.00 -0.85 -10.24
CA CYS A 30 10.95 -1.24 -11.20
C CYS A 30 9.79 -0.23 -11.22
N PRO A 31 9.33 0.26 -12.39
CA PRO A 31 8.48 1.45 -12.50
C PRO A 31 7.00 1.26 -12.13
N THR A 32 6.61 0.17 -11.46
CA THR A 32 5.20 -0.17 -11.19
C THR A 32 5.01 -1.03 -9.92
N GLY A 33 5.69 -0.72 -8.82
CA GLY A 33 5.51 -1.40 -7.53
C GLY A 33 4.44 -0.79 -6.60
N VAL A 34 4.25 -1.40 -5.43
CA VAL A 34 3.40 -0.88 -4.34
C VAL A 34 4.25 -0.08 -3.35
N PHE A 35 3.88 1.18 -3.09
CA PHE A 35 4.47 1.96 -2.01
C PHE A 35 3.76 1.66 -0.68
N LEU A 36 4.51 1.33 0.37
CA LEU A 36 3.96 0.93 1.67
C LEU A 36 3.96 2.09 2.68
N GLY A 37 3.03 3.02 2.55
CA GLY A 37 2.83 4.16 3.44
C GLY A 37 1.96 3.88 4.67
N GLY A 38 1.90 4.83 5.60
CA GLY A 38 1.01 4.78 6.77
C GLY A 38 1.73 4.43 8.07
N ALA A 39 0.97 3.85 9.00
CA ALA A 39 1.38 3.51 10.36
C ALA A 39 2.77 2.88 10.39
N CYS A 40 3.64 3.43 11.24
CA CYS A 40 5.01 3.00 11.44
C CYS A 40 5.10 2.33 12.82
N ASN A 41 6.09 2.64 13.64
CA ASN A 41 6.24 2.04 14.97
C ASN A 41 5.06 2.40 15.90
N PRO A 42 4.53 1.47 16.70
CA PRO A 42 4.99 0.08 16.92
C PRO A 42 4.33 -0.98 16.00
N THR A 43 3.74 -0.59 14.88
CA THR A 43 2.97 -1.51 14.03
C THR A 43 3.83 -2.46 13.21
N THR A 44 3.30 -3.65 12.94
CA THR A 44 4.00 -4.74 12.24
C THR A 44 3.33 -5.16 10.94
N TRP A 45 2.28 -4.46 10.48
CA TRP A 45 1.48 -4.84 9.31
C TRP A 45 2.30 -5.04 8.03
N ARG A 46 3.42 -4.32 7.88
CA ARG A 46 4.36 -4.51 6.76
C ARG A 46 4.99 -5.89 6.84
N LYS A 47 5.61 -6.21 7.98
CA LYS A 47 6.33 -7.46 8.24
C LYS A 47 5.39 -8.67 8.26
N ASP A 48 4.24 -8.55 8.91
CA ASP A 48 3.38 -9.69 9.22
C ASP A 48 2.39 -10.02 8.09
N VAL A 49 2.07 -9.05 7.22
CA VAL A 49 1.00 -9.21 6.23
C VAL A 49 1.43 -8.76 4.83
N ALA A 50 1.82 -7.50 4.67
CA ALA A 50 1.97 -6.92 3.34
C ALA A 50 3.18 -7.48 2.58
N ILE A 51 4.36 -7.48 3.21
CA ILE A 51 5.60 -7.95 2.58
C ILE A 51 5.51 -9.44 2.23
N PRO A 52 5.11 -10.35 3.15
CA PRO A 52 4.96 -11.77 2.80
C PRO A 52 4.02 -12.00 1.62
N PHE A 53 2.87 -11.31 1.58
CA PHE A 53 1.92 -11.42 0.48
C PHE A 53 2.51 -10.91 -0.85
N LEU A 54 3.19 -9.77 -0.83
CA LEU A 54 3.77 -9.17 -2.04
C LEU A 54 4.92 -10.03 -2.58
N GLU A 55 5.77 -10.56 -1.71
CA GLU A 55 6.84 -11.49 -2.06
C GLU A 55 6.28 -12.80 -2.65
N GLU A 56 5.28 -13.41 -2.02
CA GLU A 56 4.60 -14.62 -2.52
C GLU A 56 4.05 -14.42 -3.94
N LYS A 57 3.49 -13.23 -4.23
CA LYS A 57 2.95 -12.90 -5.56
C LYS A 57 4.00 -12.35 -6.53
N GLY A 58 5.24 -12.16 -6.11
CA GLY A 58 6.29 -11.55 -6.93
C GLY A 58 5.98 -10.11 -7.35
N ILE A 59 5.26 -9.37 -6.49
CA ILE A 59 4.90 -7.97 -6.73
C ILE A 59 5.99 -7.08 -6.11
N PRO A 60 6.64 -6.19 -6.90
CA PRO A 60 7.65 -5.29 -6.35
C PRO A 60 7.01 -4.26 -5.42
N TYR A 61 7.73 -3.88 -4.37
CA TYR A 61 7.26 -2.91 -3.38
C TYR A 61 8.40 -2.04 -2.87
N PHE A 62 8.04 -0.89 -2.30
CA PHE A 62 8.97 -0.02 -1.58
C PHE A 62 8.51 0.11 -0.12
N ASN A 63 9.38 -0.27 0.81
CA ASN A 63 9.17 -0.08 2.24
C ASN A 63 9.92 1.18 2.73
N PRO A 64 9.23 2.28 3.07
CA PRO A 64 9.86 3.50 3.60
C PRO A 64 10.31 3.36 5.07
N GLN A 65 9.84 2.33 5.80
CA GLN A 65 10.19 2.14 7.20
C GLN A 65 11.61 1.55 7.30
N VAL A 66 12.51 2.37 7.83
CA VAL A 66 13.90 2.03 8.14
C VAL A 66 14.18 2.19 9.64
N ASP A 67 15.22 1.54 10.14
CA ASP A 67 15.62 1.65 11.55
C ASP A 67 16.19 3.03 11.90
N GLU A 68 17.01 3.60 11.01
CA GLU A 68 17.62 4.92 11.18
C GLU A 68 17.16 5.87 10.07
N TRP A 69 16.35 6.85 10.43
CA TRP A 69 15.87 7.86 9.49
C TRP A 69 16.94 8.93 9.24
N ARG A 70 17.11 9.30 7.97
CA ARG A 70 17.99 10.40 7.55
C ARG A 70 17.34 11.24 6.44
N PRO A 71 17.66 12.55 6.32
CA PRO A 71 17.03 13.44 5.34
C PRO A 71 17.14 12.98 3.89
N GLU A 72 18.20 12.25 3.54
CA GLU A 72 18.43 11.75 2.17
C GLU A 72 17.37 10.72 1.74
N LEU A 73 16.69 10.09 2.70
CA LEU A 73 15.61 9.14 2.44
C LEU A 73 14.36 9.82 1.88
N ILE A 74 14.17 11.12 2.13
CA ILE A 74 13.02 11.89 1.64
C ILE A 74 12.99 11.84 0.10
N ALA A 75 14.13 12.08 -0.54
CA ALA A 75 14.22 12.07 -2.01
C ALA A 75 13.94 10.67 -2.58
N LYS A 76 14.46 9.62 -1.93
CA LYS A 76 14.20 8.22 -2.33
C LYS A 76 12.73 7.88 -2.21
N GLU A 77 12.10 8.29 -1.12
CA GLU A 77 10.67 8.08 -0.89
C GLU A 77 9.81 8.82 -1.92
N ALA A 78 10.17 10.06 -2.26
CA ALA A 78 9.46 10.85 -3.28
C ALA A 78 9.51 10.17 -4.66
N VAL A 79 10.69 9.70 -5.08
CA VAL A 79 10.86 8.94 -6.33
C VAL A 79 10.05 7.64 -6.30
N ALA A 80 10.09 6.90 -5.19
CA ALA A 80 9.32 5.67 -5.04
C ALA A 80 7.81 5.90 -5.14
N LYS A 81 7.29 6.99 -4.55
CA LYS A 81 5.87 7.37 -4.67
C LYS A 81 5.48 7.76 -6.09
N GLU A 82 6.32 8.52 -6.79
CA GLU A 82 6.04 8.94 -8.17
C GLU A 82 6.05 7.75 -9.15
N GLN A 83 6.90 6.76 -8.90
CA GLN A 83 7.04 5.57 -9.74
C GLN A 83 6.12 4.42 -9.35
N ALA A 84 5.43 4.49 -8.21
CA ALA A 84 4.54 3.43 -7.79
C ALA A 84 3.32 3.31 -8.72
N SER A 85 2.82 2.08 -8.90
CA SER A 85 1.52 1.87 -9.52
C SER A 85 0.38 2.00 -8.51
N CYS A 86 0.67 1.75 -7.23
CA CYS A 86 -0.25 1.84 -6.11
C CYS A 86 0.44 2.47 -4.89
N LEU A 87 -0.24 3.41 -4.25
CA LEU A 87 0.12 3.94 -2.93
C LEU A 87 -0.79 3.28 -1.89
N LEU A 88 -0.27 2.31 -1.15
CA LEU A 88 -0.99 1.64 -0.08
C LEU A 88 -0.68 2.34 1.25
N TYR A 89 -1.69 2.94 1.87
CA TYR A 89 -1.60 3.53 3.20
C TYR A 89 -2.42 2.72 4.20
N VAL A 90 -1.76 2.19 5.23
CA VAL A 90 -2.42 1.45 6.31
C VAL A 90 -2.41 2.27 7.60
N PHE A 91 -3.57 2.42 8.23
CA PHE A 91 -3.74 3.10 9.51
C PHE A 91 -4.19 2.11 10.60
N GLN A 92 -3.60 2.21 11.79
CA GLN A 92 -4.01 1.47 12.98
C GLN A 92 -4.25 2.47 14.12
N PRO A 93 -5.43 3.12 14.17
CA PRO A 93 -5.71 4.24 15.08
C PRO A 93 -5.51 3.92 16.57
N HIS A 94 -5.59 2.63 16.94
CA HIS A 94 -5.35 2.17 18.31
C HIS A 94 -3.88 2.05 18.70
N LEU A 95 -2.95 2.02 17.73
CA LEU A 95 -1.50 1.91 17.97
C LEU A 95 -0.77 3.21 17.67
N THR A 96 -1.26 4.00 16.72
CA THR A 96 -0.61 5.25 16.30
C THR A 96 -1.61 6.23 15.73
N ARG A 97 -1.39 7.52 16.01
CA ARG A 97 -2.16 8.63 15.41
C ARG A 97 -1.82 8.85 13.94
N ALA A 98 -0.63 8.44 13.49
CA ALA A 98 -0.16 8.51 12.10
C ALA A 98 -0.39 9.86 11.39
N LEU A 99 -0.24 10.99 12.11
CA LEU A 99 -0.59 12.33 11.60
C LEU A 99 0.14 12.71 10.30
N ALA A 100 1.45 12.47 10.23
CA ALA A 100 2.24 12.80 9.04
C ALA A 100 1.69 12.07 7.80
N SER A 101 1.41 10.77 7.94
CA SER A 101 0.81 9.97 6.86
C SER A 101 -0.61 10.40 6.52
N LEU A 102 -1.42 10.86 7.48
CA LEU A 102 -2.76 11.38 7.21
C LEU A 102 -2.71 12.68 6.39
N VAL A 103 -1.85 13.63 6.77
CA VAL A 103 -1.65 14.88 6.03
C VAL A 103 -1.17 14.59 4.61
N GLU A 104 -0.23 13.66 4.48
CA GLU A 104 0.28 13.24 3.17
C GLU A 104 -0.80 12.60 2.29
N VAL A 105 -1.61 11.69 2.84
CA VAL A 105 -2.73 11.06 2.11
C VAL A 105 -3.75 12.10 1.67
N ALA A 106 -4.08 13.08 2.52
CA ALA A 106 -4.99 14.16 2.16
C ALA A 106 -4.44 14.99 0.99
N TYR A 107 -3.15 15.31 1.02
CA TYR A 107 -2.47 16.01 -0.07
C TYR A 107 -2.49 15.21 -1.38
N LEU A 108 -2.14 13.92 -1.33
CA LEU A 108 -2.15 13.02 -2.49
C LEU A 108 -3.56 12.85 -3.08
N ALA A 109 -4.59 12.70 -2.23
CA ALA A 109 -5.97 12.61 -2.67
C ALA A 109 -6.44 13.89 -3.39
N ALA A 110 -6.05 15.07 -2.87
CA ALA A 110 -6.38 16.35 -3.49
C ALA A 110 -5.73 16.53 -4.87
N GLN A 111 -4.52 15.99 -5.09
CA GLN A 111 -3.85 16.05 -6.39
C GLN A 111 -4.58 15.23 -7.46
N VAL A 112 -5.08 14.04 -7.12
CA VAL A 112 -5.83 13.18 -8.05
C VAL A 112 -7.07 13.90 -8.57
N SER A 113 -7.77 14.64 -7.72
CA SER A 113 -8.98 15.41 -8.09
C SER A 113 -8.70 16.57 -9.05
N ARG A 114 -7.51 17.19 -8.99
CA ARG A 114 -7.12 18.27 -9.93
C ARG A 114 -6.90 17.78 -11.36
N GLN A 115 -6.75 16.47 -11.54
CA GLN A 115 -6.59 15.85 -12.85
C GLN A 115 -7.92 15.49 -13.52
N ILE A 116 -9.03 15.56 -12.77
CA ILE A 116 -10.40 15.21 -13.22
C ILE A 116 -11.20 16.47 -13.63
N HIS A 117 -10.65 17.68 -13.52
CA HIS A 117 -11.38 18.89 -13.90
C HIS A 117 -11.55 19.00 -15.43
N PRO A 118 -12.79 19.10 -15.97
CA PRO A 118 -13.07 19.09 -17.41
C PRO A 118 -12.66 20.38 -18.15
N TYR A 119 -12.18 21.40 -17.44
CA TYR A 119 -11.73 22.68 -18.00
C TYR A 119 -10.21 22.86 -17.96
N ARG A 120 -9.43 21.80 -18.25
CA ARG A 120 -7.98 21.95 -18.45
C ARG A 120 -7.66 22.13 -19.93
N VAL A 121 -7.52 23.40 -20.31
CA VAL A 121 -7.10 23.86 -21.64
C VAL A 121 -5.88 23.07 -22.13
N HIS A 122 -6.01 22.67 -23.38
CA HIS A 122 -5.12 21.89 -24.22
C HIS A 122 -3.65 22.30 -24.06
N ARG A 123 -2.82 21.42 -23.49
CA ARG A 123 -1.36 21.44 -23.68
C ARG A 123 -0.99 20.16 -24.42
N MET A 124 -0.79 20.30 -25.74
CA MET A 124 -0.35 19.21 -26.60
C MET A 124 1.03 18.71 -26.18
N THR A 125 1.19 17.38 -26.27
CA THR A 125 2.42 16.59 -26.14
C THR A 125 3.05 16.52 -24.74
N THR A 126 2.76 15.42 -24.03
CA THR A 126 3.75 14.42 -23.54
C THR A 126 3.05 13.47 -22.57
N ARG A 127 3.10 12.16 -22.88
CA ARG A 127 2.84 10.98 -22.04
C ARG A 127 1.87 11.18 -20.85
N ARG A 128 0.65 10.62 -20.90
CA ARG A 128 -0.20 10.43 -19.70
C ARG A 128 0.68 9.77 -18.62
N ARG A 129 1.14 10.55 -17.64
CA ARG A 129 1.76 9.98 -16.44
C ARG A 129 0.66 9.18 -15.77
N SER A 130 0.86 7.87 -15.65
CA SER A 130 -0.06 6.99 -14.94
C SER A 130 -0.07 7.45 -13.49
N CYS A 131 -1.17 8.05 -13.04
CA CYS A 131 -1.28 8.42 -11.64
C CYS A 131 -1.42 7.15 -10.82
N PRO A 132 -0.65 6.99 -9.73
CA PRO A 132 -0.79 5.83 -8.88
C PRO A 132 -2.20 5.77 -8.30
N ARG A 133 -2.74 4.56 -8.17
CA ARG A 133 -3.99 4.35 -7.43
C ARG A 133 -3.70 4.48 -5.93
N LEU A 134 -4.35 5.44 -5.26
CA LEU A 134 -4.29 5.58 -3.81
C LEU A 134 -5.28 4.60 -3.16
N LEU A 135 -4.77 3.69 -2.32
CA LEU A 135 -5.54 2.73 -1.55
C LEU A 135 -5.32 2.98 -0.05
N ILE A 136 -6.39 3.20 0.70
CA ILE A 136 -6.35 3.47 2.14
C ILE A 136 -7.04 2.33 2.87
N ILE A 137 -6.36 1.76 3.87
CA ILE A 137 -6.89 0.72 4.76
C ILE A 137 -6.83 1.22 6.19
N VAL A 138 -7.97 1.23 6.88
CA VAL A 138 -8.04 1.51 8.32
C VAL A 138 -8.35 0.21 9.03
N ARG A 139 -7.41 -0.30 9.84
CA ARG A 139 -7.64 -1.54 10.61
C ARG A 139 -8.34 -1.17 11.94
N PRO A 140 -9.57 -1.65 12.18
CA PRO A 140 -10.25 -1.42 13.44
C PRO A 140 -9.49 -2.08 14.59
N SER A 141 -9.67 -1.54 15.81
CA SER A 141 -9.17 -2.19 17.02
C SER A 141 -9.77 -3.59 17.14
N PRO A 142 -9.01 -4.60 17.58
CA PRO A 142 -9.62 -5.84 18.04
C PRO A 142 -10.57 -5.48 19.19
N LEU A 143 -11.84 -5.88 19.09
CA LEU A 143 -12.79 -5.73 20.19
C LEU A 143 -12.18 -6.42 21.41
N SER A 144 -11.97 -5.67 22.49
CA SER A 144 -11.69 -6.29 23.78
C SER A 144 -12.87 -7.20 24.10
N SER A 145 -12.61 -8.50 24.25
CA SER A 145 -13.57 -9.43 24.84
C SER A 145 -13.77 -9.03 26.30
N THR A 146 -14.59 -8.02 26.56
CA THR A 146 -15.18 -7.81 27.87
C THR A 146 -16.31 -8.81 28.02
N ALA A 147 -15.95 -10.04 28.39
CA ALA A 147 -16.89 -10.95 29.03
C ALA A 147 -17.39 -10.25 30.29
N HIS A 148 -18.63 -9.78 30.23
CA HIS A 148 -19.35 -9.16 31.33
C HIS A 148 -19.56 -10.25 32.40
N THR A 149 -18.62 -10.38 33.35
CA THR A 149 -18.83 -11.22 34.53
C THR A 149 -20.03 -10.66 35.28
N GLY A 150 -21.03 -11.54 35.47
CA GLY A 150 -22.38 -11.22 35.88
C GLY A 150 -22.49 -10.23 37.05
N ARG A 151 -23.38 -9.27 36.84
CA ARG A 151 -24.07 -8.52 37.88
C ARG A 151 -24.62 -9.52 38.90
N LYS A 152 -24.02 -9.57 40.11
CA LYS A 152 -24.62 -10.30 41.23
C LYS A 152 -25.93 -9.61 41.58
N SER A 153 -27.01 -10.36 41.45
CA SER A 153 -28.35 -10.00 41.87
C SER A 153 -28.40 -9.75 43.37
N ASP A 154 -29.23 -8.77 43.71
CA ASP A 154 -29.71 -8.32 45.00
C ASP A 154 -29.79 -9.39 46.12
N THR A 155 -29.36 -9.01 47.32
CA THR A 155 -30.02 -9.43 48.57
C THR A 155 -29.83 -8.31 49.59
N ILE A 156 -30.89 -7.52 49.77
CA ILE A 156 -31.09 -6.65 50.92
C ILE A 156 -31.72 -7.54 52.02
N ALA A 157 -31.10 -7.54 53.19
CA ALA A 157 -31.72 -7.93 54.46
C ALA A 157 -31.32 -6.88 55.50
#